data_AF-A0A358V1G1-F1
#
_entry.id   AF-A0A358V1G1-F1
#
_cell.length_a   1.000
_cell.length_b   1.000
_cell.length_c   1.000
_cell.angle_alpha   90.00
_cell.angle_beta   90.00
_cell.angle_gamma   90.00
#
_symmetry.space_group_name_H-M   'P 1'
#
loop_
_entity.id
_entity.type
_entity.pdbx_description
1 polymer ?
#
loop_
_entity_poly.entity_id
_entity_poly.type
_entity_poly.pdbx_seq_one_letter_code
_entity_poly.pdbx_strand_id
1 'polypeptide(L)'
;MFDRLSSLSESALAKISSAKTSEELESLRISYLGKKSELKALLKKLGVLPAEEKPRFGAAVNDAVKKIESRLLMRRQELLSSAASVKKIIGGVDYT
;
A
#
# COMPACT_ATOMS: atom_id res chain seq x y z
N MET A 1 6.07 19.27 6.48
CA MET A 1 6.12 18.49 5.20
C MET A 1 6.25 16.99 5.46
N PHE A 2 7.18 16.56 6.34
CA PHE A 2 7.21 15.20 6.89
C PHE A 2 5.90 14.78 7.57
N ASP A 3 5.26 15.70 8.28
CA ASP A 3 3.95 15.49 8.92
C ASP A 3 2.87 15.01 7.95
N ARG A 4 2.82 15.63 6.76
CA ARG A 4 1.85 15.31 5.71
C ARG A 4 2.13 13.95 5.06
N LEU A 5 3.41 13.59 4.94
CA LEU A 5 3.81 12.25 4.49
C LEU A 5 3.38 11.18 5.52
N SER A 6 3.63 11.42 6.80
CA SER A 6 3.26 10.49 7.88
C SER A 6 1.75 10.27 7.93
N SER A 7 0.98 11.36 7.94
CA SER A 7 -0.48 11.31 7.91
C SER A 7 -1.03 10.58 6.67
N LEU A 8 -0.45 10.84 5.49
CA LEU A 8 -0.83 10.14 4.27
C LEU A 8 -0.54 8.63 4.35
N SER A 9 0.60 8.27 4.92
CA SER A 9 1.02 6.88 5.11
C SER A 9 0.07 6.14 6.06
N GLU A 10 -0.25 6.73 7.20
CA GLU A 10 -1.20 6.18 8.16
C GLU A 10 -2.59 6.04 7.56
N SER A 11 -3.08 7.07 6.86
CA SER A 11 -4.38 7.02 6.19
C SER A 11 -4.42 5.92 5.12
N ALA A 12 -3.35 5.75 4.34
CA ALA A 12 -3.22 4.67 3.39
C ALA A 12 -3.27 3.30 4.09
N LEU A 13 -2.49 3.10 5.15
CA LEU A 13 -2.47 1.84 5.93
C LEU A 13 -3.83 1.50 6.54
N ALA A 14 -4.55 2.49 7.05
CA ALA A 14 -5.89 2.33 7.61
C ALA A 14 -6.90 1.90 6.53
N LYS A 15 -6.89 2.57 5.37
CA LYS A 15 -7.76 2.21 4.24
C LYS A 15 -7.43 0.84 3.67
N ILE A 16 -6.15 0.50 3.53
CA ILE A 16 -5.71 -0.82 3.08
C ILE A 16 -6.19 -1.90 4.04
N SER A 17 -6.07 -1.66 5.35
CA SER A 17 -6.55 -2.61 6.36
C SER A 17 -8.07 -2.79 6.32
N SER A 18 -8.82 -1.73 5.98
CA SER A 18 -10.28 -1.78 5.83
C SER A 18 -10.75 -2.36 4.50
N ALA A 19 -9.87 -2.50 3.50
CA ALA A 19 -10.23 -3.00 2.19
C ALA A 19 -10.73 -4.45 2.29
N LYS A 20 -11.86 -4.75 1.66
CA LYS A 20 -12.51 -6.07 1.68
C LYS A 20 -12.38 -6.81 0.36
N THR A 21 -12.03 -6.11 -0.72
CA THR A 21 -11.92 -6.69 -2.05
C THR A 21 -10.57 -6.40 -2.69
N SER A 22 -10.19 -7.23 -3.64
CA SER A 22 -9.00 -7.03 -4.46
C SER A 22 -9.07 -5.73 -5.28
N GLU A 23 -10.27 -5.32 -5.69
CA GLU A 23 -10.52 -4.09 -6.47
C GLU A 23 -10.33 -2.83 -5.63
N GLU A 24 -10.78 -2.84 -4.36
CA GLU A 24 -10.51 -1.76 -3.42
C GLU A 24 -9.01 -1.63 -3.15
N LEU A 25 -8.30 -2.75 -2.94
CA LEU A 25 -6.86 -2.76 -2.75
C LEU A 25 -6.11 -2.16 -3.94
N GLU A 26 -6.48 -2.54 -5.17
CA GLU A 26 -5.84 -2.02 -6.37
C GLU A 26 -6.17 -0.53 -6.58
N SER A 27 -7.40 -0.10 -6.30
CA SER A 27 -7.78 1.32 -6.34
C SER A 27 -6.96 2.15 -5.34
N LEU A 28 -6.79 1.66 -4.11
CA LEU A 28 -5.96 2.31 -3.10
C LEU A 28 -4.49 2.34 -3.54
N ARG A 29 -3.96 1.24 -4.07
CA ARG A 29 -2.61 1.18 -4.63
C ARG A 29 -2.42 2.23 -5.71
N ILE A 30 -3.34 2.38 -6.66
CA ILE A 30 -3.21 3.40 -7.72
C ILE A 30 -3.31 4.81 -7.13
N SER A 31 -4.20 5.03 -6.17
CA SER A 31 -4.37 6.35 -5.52
C SER A 31 -3.11 6.80 -4.76
N TYR A 32 -2.48 5.88 -4.03
CA TYR A 32 -1.33 6.18 -3.15
C TYR A 32 0.04 5.92 -3.77
N LEU A 33 0.20 4.91 -4.64
CA LEU A 33 1.47 4.55 -5.30
C LEU A 33 1.50 4.86 -6.80
N GLY A 34 0.37 5.22 -7.41
CA GLY A 34 0.28 5.48 -8.84
C GLY A 34 1.14 6.65 -9.31
N LYS A 35 1.30 6.78 -10.62
CA LYS A 35 2.14 7.83 -11.26
C LYS A 35 1.71 9.27 -10.92
N LYS A 36 0.42 9.47 -10.57
CA LYS A 36 -0.17 10.76 -10.16
C LYS A 36 -0.50 10.83 -8.66
N SER A 37 0.01 9.89 -7.85
CA SER A 37 -0.27 9.86 -6.42
C SER A 37 0.30 11.07 -5.68
N GLU A 38 -0.30 11.37 -4.54
CA GLU A 38 0.19 12.42 -3.63
C GLU A 38 1.63 12.14 -3.16
N LEU A 39 2.00 10.86 -2.99
CA LEU A 39 3.37 10.42 -2.70
C LEU A 39 4.36 10.78 -3.82
N LYS A 40 4.01 10.51 -5.09
CA LYS A 40 4.81 10.93 -6.26
C LYS A 40 4.88 12.45 -6.39
N ALA A 41 3.79 13.16 -6.04
CA ALA A 41 3.76 14.62 -6.06
C ALA A 41 4.67 15.22 -4.97
N LEU A 42 4.70 14.63 -3.77
CA LEU A 42 5.63 14.99 -2.70
C LEU A 42 7.09 14.75 -3.12
N LEU A 43 7.38 13.63 -3.79
CA LEU A 43 8.69 13.33 -4.37
C LEU A 43 9.14 14.33 -5.45
N LYS A 44 8.22 14.80 -6.31
CA LYS A 44 8.55 15.85 -7.30
C LYS A 44 8.87 17.18 -6.63
N LYS A 45 8.15 17.54 -5.56
CA LYS A 45 8.46 18.72 -4.75
C LYS A 45 9.82 18.61 -4.05
N LEU A 46 10.33 17.38 -3.85
CA LEU A 46 11.68 17.14 -3.34
C LEU A 46 12.80 17.68 -4.22
N GLY A 47 12.59 17.71 -5.55
CA GLY A 47 13.60 18.21 -6.49
C GLY A 47 14.02 19.66 -6.17
N VAL A 48 13.13 20.41 -5.53
CA VAL A 48 13.28 21.83 -5.17
C VAL A 48 13.99 22.02 -3.82
N LEU A 49 14.15 20.97 -3.01
CA LEU A 49 14.77 21.07 -1.67
C LEU A 49 16.31 21.15 -1.72
N PRO A 50 16.95 21.75 -0.70
CA PRO A 50 18.41 21.78 -0.56
C PRO A 50 19.00 20.38 -0.41
N ALA A 51 20.26 20.22 -0.85
CA ALA A 51 20.94 18.92 -0.96
C ALA A 51 21.04 18.15 0.37
N GLU A 52 21.05 18.84 1.51
CA GLU A 52 21.13 18.20 2.84
C GLU A 52 19.82 17.53 3.28
N GLU A 53 18.65 18.06 2.90
CA GLU A 53 17.36 17.49 3.31
C GLU A 53 16.81 16.44 2.33
N LYS A 54 17.28 16.49 1.08
CA LYS A 54 16.96 15.53 0.01
C LYS A 54 17.13 14.06 0.42
N PRO A 55 18.28 13.60 0.96
CA PRO A 55 18.46 12.19 1.31
C PRO A 55 17.55 11.76 2.48
N ARG A 56 17.37 12.60 3.49
CA ARG A 56 16.55 12.27 4.68
C ARG A 56 15.07 12.13 4.33
N PHE A 57 14.55 13.04 3.51
CA PHE A 57 13.17 12.98 3.05
C PHE A 57 12.97 11.90 1.98
N GLY A 58 13.93 11.70 1.07
CA GLY A 58 13.90 10.60 0.11
C GLY A 58 13.82 9.24 0.79
N ALA A 59 14.60 9.04 1.87
CA ALA A 59 14.53 7.85 2.70
C ALA A 59 13.14 7.68 3.34
N ALA A 60 12.58 8.74 3.93
CA ALA A 60 11.25 8.69 4.54
C ALA A 60 10.15 8.33 3.52
N VAL A 61 10.20 8.89 2.31
CA VAL A 61 9.22 8.55 1.27
C VAL A 61 9.38 7.11 0.81
N ASN A 62 10.63 6.66 0.60
CA ASN A 62 10.87 5.28 0.19
C ASN A 62 10.42 4.28 1.25
N ASP A 63 10.60 4.61 2.53
CA ASP A 63 10.11 3.81 3.65
C ASP A 63 8.57 3.76 3.69
N ALA A 64 7.91 4.90 3.51
CA ALA A 64 6.44 4.97 3.42
C ALA A 64 5.91 4.13 2.24
N VAL A 65 6.53 4.23 1.07
CA VAL A 65 6.21 3.43 -0.13
C VAL A 65 6.32 1.93 0.19
N LYS A 66 7.45 1.49 0.77
CA LYS A 66 7.65 0.09 1.16
C LYS A 66 6.63 -0.41 2.17
N LYS A 67 6.29 0.39 3.19
CA LYS A 67 5.27 0.06 4.19
C LYS A 67 3.90 -0.15 3.56
N ILE A 68 3.50 0.75 2.65
CA ILE A 68 2.22 0.67 1.94
C ILE A 68 2.19 -0.56 1.04
N GLU A 69 3.24 -0.81 0.25
CA GLU A 69 3.33 -2.00 -0.61
C GLU A 69 3.27 -3.30 0.19
N SER A 70 4.03 -3.38 1.29
CA SER A 70 4.03 -4.55 2.16
C SER A 70 2.64 -4.79 2.77
N ARG A 71 1.94 -3.74 3.22
CA ARG A 71 0.59 -3.87 3.77
C ARG A 71 -0.44 -4.26 2.73
N LEU A 72 -0.35 -3.72 1.51
CA LEU A 72 -1.18 -4.12 0.37
C LEU A 72 -1.01 -5.61 0.07
N LEU A 73 0.24 -6.09 0.03
CA LEU A 73 0.55 -7.49 -0.23
C LEU A 73 -0.03 -8.40 0.87
N MET A 74 0.20 -8.06 2.14
CA MET A 74 -0.36 -8.79 3.28
C MET A 74 -1.88 -8.85 3.22
N ARG A 75 -2.55 -7.71 3.02
CA ARG A 75 -4.01 -7.67 2.95
C ARG A 75 -4.55 -8.49 1.78
N ARG A 76 -3.90 -8.43 0.63
CA ARG A 76 -4.26 -9.26 -0.53
C ARG A 76 -4.14 -10.74 -0.21
N GLN A 77 -3.06 -11.15 0.46
CA GLN A 77 -2.87 -12.52 0.91
C GLN A 77 -3.95 -12.97 1.91
N GLU A 78 -4.30 -12.10 2.87
CA GLU A 78 -5.39 -12.35 3.84
C GLU A 78 -6.73 -12.57 3.12
N LEU A 79 -7.06 -11.73 2.14
CA LEU A 79 -8.30 -11.85 1.35
C LEU A 79 -8.32 -13.15 0.52
N LEU A 80 -7.19 -13.50 -0.11
CA LEU A 80 -7.05 -14.75 -0.86
C LEU A 80 -7.17 -15.97 0.05
N SER A 81 -6.53 -15.96 1.22
CA SER A 81 -6.59 -17.06 2.19
C SER A 81 -7.97 -17.22 2.83
N SER A 82 -8.65 -16.10 3.11
CA SER A 82 -10.04 -16.10 3.60
C SER A 82 -10.99 -16.68 2.54
N ALA A 83 -10.83 -16.30 1.26
CA ALA A 83 -11.60 -16.86 0.16
C ALA A 83 -11.27 -18.35 -0.11
N ALA A 84 -10.02 -18.75 0.05
CA ALA A 84 -9.57 -20.13 -0.16
C ALA A 84 -10.09 -21.08 0.93
N SER A 85 -10.20 -20.62 2.19
CA SER A 85 -10.72 -21.44 3.29
C SER A 85 -12.21 -21.77 3.11
N VAL A 86 -12.99 -20.88 2.47
CA VAL A 86 -14.39 -21.16 2.11
C VAL A 86 -14.48 -22.21 0.99
N LYS A 87 -13.55 -22.19 0.02
CA LYS A 87 -13.58 -23.14 -1.10
C LYS A 87 -13.15 -24.57 -0.72
N LYS A 88 -12.44 -24.75 0.39
CA LYS A 88 -11.99 -26.09 0.86
C LYS A 88 -13.10 -26.92 1.52
N ILE A 89 -14.24 -26.32 1.86
CA ILE A 89 -15.37 -27.03 2.51
C ILE A 89 -16.37 -27.58 1.49
N ILE A 90 -16.35 -27.09 0.23
CA ILE A 90 -17.31 -27.46 -0.83
C ILE A 90 -16.73 -28.43 -1.89
N GLY A 91 -15.49 -28.88 -1.72
CA GLY A 91 -14.83 -29.83 -2.62
C GLY A 91 -14.49 -31.11 -1.89
N GLY A 92 -15.51 -31.87 -1.48
CA GLY A 92 -15.34 -33.31 -1.36
C GLY A 92 -15.06 -33.92 -2.73
N VAL A 93 -14.61 -35.17 -2.70
CA VAL A 93 -14.38 -36.10 -3.82
C VAL A 93 -12.95 -36.13 -4.37
N ASP A 94 -12.28 -37.21 -3.94
CA ASP A 94 -11.26 -38.04 -4.58
C ASP A 94 -10.16 -37.42 -5.46
N TYR A 95 -8.92 -37.78 -5.12
CA TYR A 95 -8.00 -38.33 -6.10
C TYR A 95 -7.30 -39.56 -5.48
N THR A 96 -7.63 -40.74 -6.02
CA THR A 96 -6.88 -42.00 -5.92
C THR A 96 -5.51 -41.86 -6.55
#